data_AF-U1MT41-F1
#
_entry.id   AF-U1MT41-F1
#
_cell.length_a   1.000
_cell.length_b   1.000
_cell.length_c   1.000
_cell.angle_alpha   90.00
_cell.angle_beta   90.00
_cell.angle_gamma   90.00
#
_symmetry.space_group_name_H-M   'P 1'
#
loop_
_entity.id
_entity.type
_entity.pdbx_description
1 polymer ?
#
loop_
_entity_poly.entity_id
_entity_poly.type
_entity_poly.pdbx_seq_one_letter_code
_entity_poly.pdbx_strand_id
1 'polypeptide(L)'
;MDHNTGDNRFVRLRLEKIGWFTIRTNRDVPPADEIDEVILKKETTGEWYVSLVTTVEEIPEKPALSEIEPENCVCVDLGITSYIHTSKNLSVDALDLSDEYDRYAREQRKLDRKEHASSSGRTNAER
;
A
#
# COMPACT_ATOMS: atom_id res chain seq x y z
N MET A 1 -6.35 3.26 -22.05
CA MET A 1 -6.71 4.31 -21.07
C MET A 1 -7.14 5.52 -21.89
N ASP A 2 -8.25 6.17 -21.54
CA ASP A 2 -8.61 7.47 -22.15
C ASP A 2 -8.33 8.58 -21.14
N HIS A 3 -7.52 9.56 -21.52
CA HIS A 3 -7.22 10.74 -20.72
C HIS A 3 -8.34 11.77 -20.88
N ASN A 4 -8.97 12.19 -19.79
CA ASN A 4 -9.87 13.35 -19.83
C ASN A 4 -9.49 14.39 -18.77
N THR A 5 -9.54 15.62 -19.25
CA THR A 5 -9.06 16.90 -18.73
C THR A 5 -9.84 17.42 -17.53
N GLY A 6 -9.15 18.08 -16.60
CA GLY A 6 -9.74 18.97 -15.57
C GLY A 6 -9.46 18.54 -14.12
N ASP A 7 -9.51 19.53 -13.22
CA ASP A 7 -9.08 19.63 -11.80
C ASP A 7 -9.39 18.45 -10.84
N ASN A 8 -10.05 17.40 -11.33
CA ASN A 8 -10.32 16.17 -10.60
C ASN A 8 -9.95 15.00 -11.53
N ARG A 9 -8.71 14.51 -11.45
CA ARG A 9 -8.18 13.48 -12.36
C ARG A 9 -8.97 12.17 -12.20
N PHE A 10 -9.95 11.98 -13.07
CA PHE A 10 -10.67 10.72 -13.23
C PHE A 10 -10.17 10.00 -14.47
N VAL A 11 -9.89 8.71 -14.35
CA VAL A 11 -9.40 7.87 -15.45
C VAL A 11 -10.39 6.73 -15.69
N ARG A 12 -10.62 6.40 -16.96
CA ARG A 12 -11.39 5.21 -17.33
C ARG A 12 -10.47 4.00 -17.44
N LEU A 13 -10.72 3.00 -16.61
CA LEU A 13 -10.05 1.70 -16.64
C LEU A 13 -11.01 0.63 -17.16
N ARG A 14 -10.55 -0.17 -18.11
CA ARG A 14 -11.26 -1.36 -18.59
C ARG A 14 -10.54 -2.60 -18.09
N LEU A 15 -11.28 -3.48 -17.43
CA LEU A 15 -10.84 -4.84 -17.17
C LEU A 15 -11.63 -5.77 -18.06
N GLU A 16 -10.93 -6.66 -18.78
CA GLU A 16 -11.54 -7.48 -19.84
C GLU A 16 -12.79 -8.25 -19.36
N LYS A 17 -12.75 -8.78 -18.14
CA LYS A 17 -13.82 -9.61 -17.56
C LYS A 17 -14.88 -8.83 -16.77
N ILE A 18 -14.61 -7.58 -16.41
CA ILE A 18 -15.47 -6.78 -15.50
C ILE A 18 -16.11 -5.60 -16.24
N GLY A 19 -15.45 -5.07 -17.26
CA GLY A 19 -15.90 -3.92 -18.04
C GLY A 19 -15.21 -2.62 -17.63
N TRP A 20 -15.88 -1.50 -17.91
CA TRP A 20 -15.36 -0.15 -17.67
C TRP A 20 -15.76 0.37 -16.30
N PHE A 21 -14.83 1.05 -15.64
CA PHE A 21 -15.09 1.81 -14.42
C PHE A 21 -14.24 3.08 -14.39
N THR A 22 -14.70 4.04 -13.60
CA THR A 22 -14.04 5.33 -13.43
C THR A 22 -13.33 5.34 -12.09
N ILE A 23 -12.02 5.58 -12.10
CA ILE A 23 -11.21 5.71 -10.89
C ILE A 23 -10.80 7.16 -10.69
N ARG A 24 -10.77 7.61 -9.44
CA ARG A 24 -10.18 8.91 -9.07
C ARG A 24 -8.70 8.71 -8.78
N THR A 25 -7.86 9.59 -9.30
CA THR A 25 -6.40 9.46 -9.20
C THR A 25 -5.80 10.73 -8.61
N ASN A 26 -4.80 10.56 -7.74
CA ASN A 26 -4.01 11.67 -7.20
C ASN A 26 -2.65 11.79 -7.90
N ARG A 27 -2.36 10.93 -8.88
CA ARG A 27 -1.14 10.90 -9.68
C ARG A 27 -1.52 10.56 -11.13
N ASP A 28 -0.60 10.84 -12.03
CA ASP A 28 -0.75 10.43 -13.41
C ASP A 28 -0.70 8.90 -13.47
N VAL A 29 -1.56 8.34 -14.31
CA VAL A 29 -1.69 6.90 -14.45
C VAL A 29 -0.78 6.47 -15.59
N PRO A 30 0.07 5.43 -15.41
CA PRO A 30 0.93 4.95 -16.47
C PRO A 30 0.11 4.44 -17.68
N PRO A 31 0.72 4.43 -18.87
CA PRO A 31 0.19 3.73 -20.04
C PRO A 31 -0.21 2.28 -19.71
N ALA A 32 -1.22 1.77 -20.42
CA ALA A 32 -1.79 0.45 -20.09
C ALA A 32 -0.80 -0.70 -20.31
N ASP A 33 0.15 -0.53 -21.21
CA ASP A 33 1.23 -1.45 -21.55
C ASP A 33 2.39 -1.46 -20.54
N GLU A 34 2.45 -0.47 -19.65
CA GLU A 34 3.43 -0.40 -18.54
C GLU A 34 2.87 -0.94 -17.21
N ILE A 35 1.61 -1.39 -17.20
CA ILE A 35 0.96 -1.95 -16.01
C ILE A 35 1.09 -3.47 -16.03
N ASP A 36 1.89 -3.99 -15.10
CA ASP A 36 2.12 -5.42 -14.95
C ASP A 36 0.94 -6.12 -14.26
N GLU A 37 0.33 -5.45 -13.27
CA GLU A 37 -0.76 -6.01 -12.48
C GLU A 37 -1.79 -4.95 -12.06
N VAL A 38 -3.06 -5.35 -12.04
CA VAL A 38 -4.15 -4.55 -11.48
C VAL A 38 -4.83 -5.32 -10.36
N ILE A 39 -4.82 -4.77 -9.15
CA ILE A 39 -5.45 -5.36 -7.98
C ILE A 39 -6.66 -4.53 -7.58
N LEU A 40 -7.79 -5.20 -7.36
CA LEU A 40 -9.03 -4.58 -6.86
C LEU A 40 -9.26 -5.01 -5.43
N LYS A 41 -9.36 -4.03 -4.53
CA LYS A 41 -9.62 -4.27 -3.11
C LYS A 41 -10.89 -3.56 -2.69
N LYS A 42 -11.74 -4.27 -1.95
CA LYS A 42 -12.85 -3.67 -1.22
C LYS A 42 -12.50 -3.62 0.26
N GLU A 43 -12.49 -2.42 0.85
CA GLU A 43 -12.30 -2.27 2.29
C GLU A 43 -13.57 -2.63 3.06
N THR A 44 -13.43 -2.85 4.36
CA THR A 44 -14.57 -3.15 5.25
C THR A 44 -15.58 -2.00 5.32
N THR A 45 -15.15 -0.76 5.03
CA THR A 45 -16.01 0.42 4.86
C THR A 45 -16.93 0.32 3.65
N GLY A 46 -16.66 -0.62 2.73
CA GLY A 46 -17.38 -0.79 1.47
C GLY A 46 -16.77 -0.03 0.30
N GLU A 47 -15.76 0.82 0.56
CA GLU A 47 -15.03 1.55 -0.47
C GLU A 47 -14.15 0.61 -1.31
N TRP A 48 -14.04 0.91 -2.59
CA TRP A 48 -13.23 0.16 -3.54
C TRP A 48 -11.99 0.95 -3.93
N TYR A 49 -10.86 0.23 -3.98
CA TYR A 49 -9.56 0.75 -4.37
C TYR A 49 -8.97 -0.11 -5.47
N VAL A 50 -8.16 0.55 -6.30
CA VAL A 50 -7.42 -0.08 -7.38
C VAL A 50 -5.95 0.23 -7.18
N SER A 51 -5.13 -0.81 -7.11
CA SER A 51 -3.68 -0.69 -7.13
C SER A 51 -3.19 -1.08 -8.52
N LEU A 52 -2.41 -0.19 -9.13
CA LEU A 52 -1.72 -0.43 -10.40
C LEU A 52 -0.26 -0.69 -10.06
N VAL A 53 0.22 -1.88 -10.40
CA VAL A 53 1.62 -2.26 -10.19
C VAL A 53 2.34 -2.09 -11.52
N THR A 54 3.49 -1.42 -11.45
CA THR A 54 4.37 -1.18 -12.59
C THR A 54 5.80 -1.45 -12.15
N THR A 55 6.59 -2.03 -13.04
CA THR A 55 8.01 -2.25 -12.85
C THR A 55 8.78 -1.01 -13.27
N VAL A 56 9.58 -0.47 -12.35
CA VAL A 56 10.48 0.65 -12.63
C VAL A 56 11.90 0.08 -12.76
N GLU A 57 12.44 0.10 -13.97
CA GLU A 57 13.80 -0.38 -14.23
C GLU A 57 14.86 0.64 -13.78
N GLU A 58 14.59 1.93 -13.97
CA GLU A 58 15.49 3.01 -13.63
C GLU A 58 15.21 3.51 -12.21
N ILE A 59 15.96 2.98 -11.25
CA ILE A 59 15.98 3.52 -9.89
C ILE A 59 16.97 4.68 -9.87
N PRO A 60 16.54 5.93 -9.56
CA PRO A 60 17.46 7.05 -9.46
C PRO A 60 18.54 6.74 -8.41
N GLU A 61 19.79 7.07 -8.72
CA GLU A 61 20.88 6.91 -7.77
C GLU A 61 20.59 7.72 -6.50
N LYS A 62 20.98 7.16 -5.36
CA LYS A 62 20.85 7.85 -4.08
C LYS A 62 21.72 9.12 -4.14
N PRO A 63 21.15 10.32 -3.92
CA PRO A 63 21.92 11.56 -3.95
C PRO A 63 23.02 11.56 -2.89
N ALA A 64 24.12 12.26 -3.17
CA ALA A 64 25.21 12.39 -2.22
C ALA A 64 24.77 13.19 -0.98
N LEU A 65 25.31 12.88 0.19
CA LEU A 65 24.97 13.60 1.43
C LEU A 65 25.28 15.10 1.34
N SER A 66 26.28 15.50 0.54
CA SER A 66 26.62 16.90 0.27
C SER A 66 25.58 17.66 -0.55
N GLU A 67 24.66 16.95 -1.21
CA GLU A 67 23.60 17.52 -2.06
C GLU A 67 22.26 17.62 -1.30
N ILE A 68 22.19 17.11 -0.07
CA ILE A 68 20.99 17.12 0.77
C ILE A 68 21.12 18.23 1.80
N GLU A 69 20.30 19.27 1.67
CA GLU A 69 20.21 20.32 2.68
C GLU A 69 19.49 19.80 3.93
N PRO A 70 19.96 20.12 5.16
CA PRO A 70 19.33 19.66 6.40
C PRO A 70 17.83 20.00 6.52
N GLU A 71 17.40 21.07 5.88
CA GLU A 71 16.01 21.57 5.85
C GLU A 71 15.10 20.68 4.99
N ASN A 72 15.66 19.89 4.06
CA ASN A 72 14.95 18.98 3.16
C ASN A 72 14.92 17.53 3.68
N CYS A 73 15.41 17.28 4.89
CA CYS A 73 15.38 15.97 5.52
C CYS A 73 14.01 15.68 6.16
N VAL A 74 13.34 14.61 5.71
CA VAL A 74 12.17 14.04 6.40
C VAL A 74 12.62 12.86 7.24
N CYS A 75 12.52 12.97 8.56
CA CYS A 75 12.78 11.85 9.46
C CYS A 75 11.59 10.88 9.45
N VAL A 76 11.80 9.67 8.94
CA VAL A 76 10.83 8.58 9.05
C VAL A 76 11.22 7.75 10.28
N ASP A 77 10.54 7.98 11.40
CA ASP A 77 10.75 7.19 12.61
C ASP A 77 9.95 5.89 12.52
N LEU A 78 10.65 4.78 12.28
CA LEU A 78 10.08 3.43 12.23
C LEU A 78 10.23 2.68 13.56
N GLY A 79 10.69 3.35 14.62
CA GLY A 79 11.06 2.73 15.88
C GLY A 79 10.70 3.61 17.07
N ILE A 80 9.42 3.95 17.23
CA ILE A 80 8.92 4.61 18.42
C ILE A 80 9.07 3.64 19.61
N THR A 81 10.23 3.65 20.27
CA THR A 81 10.50 2.91 21.51
C THR A 81 10.02 3.68 22.74
N SER A 82 9.67 4.97 22.60
CA SER A 82 9.11 5.80 23.66
C SER A 82 7.95 6.64 23.13
N TYR A 83 6.89 6.79 23.93
CA TYR A 83 5.66 7.44 23.49
C TYR A 83 5.81 8.96 23.41
N ILE A 84 6.70 9.56 24.21
CA ILE A 84 6.97 11.00 24.25
C ILE A 84 8.46 11.23 24.56
N HIS A 85 9.14 11.96 23.68
CA HIS A 85 10.45 12.56 23.95
C HIS A 85 10.33 14.09 23.94
N THR A 86 10.78 14.75 25.03
CA THR A 86 10.87 16.22 25.07
C THR A 86 12.32 16.70 25.10
N SER A 87 12.58 17.93 24.65
CA SER A 87 13.90 18.60 24.70
C SER A 87 14.48 18.77 26.10
N LYS A 88 13.72 18.44 27.14
CA LYS A 88 14.15 18.39 28.55
C LYS A 88 14.60 16.98 28.98
N ASN A 89 14.88 16.10 28.03
CA ASN A 89 15.26 14.70 28.26
C ASN A 89 14.22 13.89 29.07
N LEU A 90 12.94 14.27 28.97
CA LEU A 90 11.84 13.46 29.49
C LEU A 90 11.52 12.39 28.46
N SER A 91 11.61 11.13 28.88
CA SER A 91 11.17 9.95 28.14
C SER A 91 10.03 9.31 28.90
N VAL A 92 8.91 9.08 28.22
CA VAL A 92 7.81 8.24 28.74
C VAL A 92 7.92 6.88 28.07
N ASP A 93 7.93 5.82 28.87
CA ASP A 93 7.96 4.45 28.35
C ASP A 93 6.83 4.22 27.34
N ALA A 94 7.05 3.29 26.41
CA ALA A 94 6.02 2.90 25.46
C ALA A 94 4.72 2.51 26.18
N LEU A 95 3.58 2.84 25.58
CA LEU A 95 2.28 2.40 26.08
C LEU A 95 2.29 0.87 26.24
N ASP A 96 1.70 0.37 27.33
CA ASP A 96 1.46 -1.07 27.50
C ASP A 96 0.37 -1.49 26.51
N LEU A 97 0.80 -1.91 25.32
CA LEU A 97 -0.05 -2.34 24.21
C LEU A 97 -0.08 -3.86 24.08
N SER A 98 0.20 -4.59 25.17
CA SER A 98 0.26 -6.05 25.18
C SER A 98 -1.04 -6.68 24.67
N ASP A 99 -2.19 -6.15 25.08
CA ASP A 99 -3.52 -6.58 24.62
C ASP A 99 -3.72 -6.35 23.11
N GLU A 100 -3.24 -5.22 22.57
CA GLU A 100 -3.28 -4.91 21.14
C GLU A 100 -2.38 -5.84 20.32
N TYR A 101 -1.16 -6.12 20.81
CA TYR A 101 -0.24 -7.06 20.16
C TYR A 101 -0.81 -8.48 20.15
N ASP A 102 -1.42 -8.91 21.24
CA ASP A 102 -2.09 -10.21 21.33
C ASP A 102 -3.28 -10.30 20.37
N ARG A 103 -4.06 -9.22 20.24
CA ARG A 103 -5.14 -9.13 19.24
C ARG A 103 -4.59 -9.19 17.83
N TYR A 104 -3.52 -8.45 17.53
CA TYR A 104 -2.86 -8.46 16.23
C TYR A 104 -2.38 -9.88 15.87
N ALA A 105 -1.69 -10.55 16.80
CA ALA A 105 -1.21 -11.92 16.59
C ALA A 105 -2.37 -12.92 16.37
N ARG A 106 -3.55 -12.72 16.98
CA ARG A 106 -4.73 -13.56 16.71
C ARG A 106 -5.27 -13.35 15.30
N GLU A 107 -5.39 -12.10 14.85
CA GLU A 107 -5.88 -11.80 13.49
C GLU A 107 -4.87 -12.22 12.42
N GLN A 108 -3.56 -12.08 12.66
CA GLN A 108 -2.52 -12.58 11.75
C GLN A 108 -2.65 -14.10 11.55
N ARG A 109 -2.72 -14.88 12.63
CA ARG A 109 -2.92 -16.35 12.55
C ARG A 109 -4.21 -16.73 11.81
N LYS A 110 -5.25 -15.89 11.88
CA LYS A 110 -6.52 -16.11 11.19
C LYS A 110 -6.39 -15.79 9.69
N LEU A 111 -5.61 -14.78 9.32
CA LEU A 111 -5.27 -14.47 7.93
C LEU A 111 -4.41 -15.60 7.32
N ASP A 112 -3.35 -16.02 8.01
CA ASP A 112 -2.47 -17.10 7.54
C ASP A 112 -3.26 -18.40 7.30
N ARG A 113 -4.23 -18.73 8.17
CA ARG A 113 -5.14 -19.88 7.98
C ARG A 113 -6.03 -19.73 6.75
N LYS A 114 -6.47 -18.51 6.42
CA LYS A 114 -7.28 -18.25 5.22
C LYS A 114 -6.44 -18.34 3.95
N GLU A 115 -5.21 -17.84 3.97
CA GLU A 115 -4.26 -17.97 2.86
C GLU A 115 -3.88 -19.44 2.60
N HIS A 116 -3.66 -20.21 3.66
CA HIS A 116 -3.39 -21.65 3.50
C HIS A 116 -4.61 -22.39 2.92
N ALA A 117 -5.82 -22.06 3.37
CA ALA A 117 -7.05 -22.63 2.85
C ALA A 117 -7.32 -22.22 1.38
N SER A 118 -6.97 -21.00 0.97
CA SER A 118 -7.09 -20.57 -0.43
C SER A 118 -6.04 -21.20 -1.36
N SER A 119 -4.88 -21.59 -0.83
CA SER A 119 -3.84 -22.30 -1.59
C SER A 119 -4.14 -23.79 -1.86
N SER A 120 -5.13 -24.38 -1.17
CA SER A 120 -5.47 -25.82 -1.28
C SER A 120 -6.47 -26.15 -2.40
N GLY A 121 -6.79 -25.20 -3.29
CA GLY A 121 -7.85 -25.32 -4.29
C GLY A 121 -7.46 -25.85 -5.69
N ARG A 122 -6.33 -26.55 -5.87
CA ARG A 122 -5.97 -27.15 -7.17
C ARG A 122 -5.36 -28.54 -7.04
N THR A 123 -6.17 -29.53 -6.68
CA THR A 123 -5.91 -30.92 -7.07
C THR A 123 -7.22 -31.67 -7.33
N ASN A 124 -7.40 -32.03 -8.61
CA ASN A 124 -8.23 -33.11 -9.16
C ASN A 124 -9.76 -33.01 -9.10
N ALA A 125 -10.37 -32.64 -10.22
CA ALA A 125 -11.52 -33.36 -10.79
C ALA A 125 -11.71 -32.97 -12.26
N GLU A 126 -11.32 -33.86 -13.17
CA GLU A 126 -12.05 -34.15 -14.42
C GLU A 126 -11.36 -35.36 -15.09
N ARG A 127 -12.10 -36.48 -15.08
CA ARG A 127 -12.00 -37.57 -16.04
C ARG A 127 -12.83 -37.21 -17.25
#